data_AF-A0A850PBS0-F1
#
_entry.id   AF-A0A850PBS0-F1
#
_cell.length_a   1.000
_cell.length_b   1.000
_cell.length_c   1.000
_cell.angle_alpha   90.00
_cell.angle_beta   90.00
_cell.angle_gamma   90.00
#
_symmetry.space_group_name_H-M   'P 1'
#
loop_
_entity.id
_entity.type
_entity.pdbx_description
1 polymer ?
#
loop_
_entity_poly.entity_id
_entity_poly.type
_entity_poly.pdbx_seq_one_letter_code
_entity_poly.pdbx_strand_id
1 'polypeptide(L)' 'ESRGCVLDRVRTWLATRDGPGAACVVVAEPVIVRALVLAVLGGGASMEHALDVAPLSRTVLVRHRTWRVRQMGMPLTGGE' A
#
# COMPACT_ATOMS: atom_id res chain seq x y z
N GLU A 1 -5.38 -16.95 -4.17
CA GLU A 1 -5.28 -16.54 -2.75
C GLU A 1 -6.61 -15.86 -2.37
N SER A 2 -7.12 -16.03 -1.15
CA SER A 2 -8.31 -15.30 -0.71
C SER A 2 -7.96 -13.86 -0.33
N ARG A 3 -8.96 -12.96 -0.33
CA ARG A 3 -8.78 -11.55 0.07
C ARG A 3 -8.16 -11.39 1.47
N GLY A 4 -8.64 -12.18 2.43
CA GLY A 4 -8.11 -12.18 3.80
C GLY A 4 -6.64 -12.63 3.84
N CYS A 5 -6.30 -13.69 3.09
CA CYS A 5 -4.93 -14.18 3.00
C CYS A 5 -3.97 -13.12 2.40
N VAL A 6 -4.40 -12.38 1.36
CA VAL A 6 -3.62 -11.27 0.80
C VAL A 6 -3.36 -10.20 1.86
N LEU A 7 -4.42 -9.78 2.58
CA LEU A 7 -4.35 -8.71 3.56
C LEU A 7 -3.43 -9.08 4.73
N ASP A 8 -3.53 -10.31 5.23
CA ASP A 8 -2.67 -10.79 6.32
C ASP A 8 -1.22 -10.92 5.87
N ARG A 9 -0.95 -11.43 4.66
CA ARG A 9 0.39 -11.47 4.08
C ARG A 9 1.02 -10.08 3.97
N VAL A 10 0.25 -9.10 3.52
CA VAL A 10 0.70 -7.70 3.42
C VAL A 10 0.99 -7.10 4.81
N ARG A 11 0.14 -7.36 5.81
CA ARG A 11 0.37 -6.92 7.19
C ARG A 11 1.64 -7.51 7.77
N THR A 12 1.85 -8.82 7.61
CA THR A 12 3.07 -9.50 8.03
C THR A 12 4.28 -8.88 7.36
N TRP A 13 4.23 -8.68 6.03
CA TRP A 13 5.33 -8.05 5.29
C TRP A 13 5.63 -6.64 5.80
N LEU A 14 4.62 -5.79 6.01
CA LEU A 14 4.79 -4.44 6.56
C LEU A 14 5.43 -4.44 7.96
N ALA A 15 5.09 -5.42 8.81
CA ALA A 15 5.68 -5.57 10.13
C ALA A 15 7.17 -5.96 10.07
N THR A 16 7.59 -6.72 9.05
CA THR A 16 9.03 -7.01 8.84
C THR A 16 9.83 -5.80 8.38
N ARG A 17 9.16 -4.70 7.98
CA ARG A 17 9.80 -3.45 7.57
C ARG A 17 10.04 -2.49 8.74
N ASP A 18 9.87 -2.97 9.97
CA ASP A 18 10.07 -2.20 11.20
C ASP A 18 11.56 -2.01 11.51
N GLY A 19 12.17 -0.94 10.99
CA GLY A 19 13.52 -0.51 11.32
C GLY A 19 13.92 0.79 10.60
N PRO A 20 15.09 1.40 10.90
CA PRO A 20 15.68 2.45 10.09
C PRO A 20 16.09 1.86 8.73
N GLY A 21 15.09 1.71 7.84
CA GLY A 21 15.23 1.13 6.52
C GLY A 21 15.33 2.23 5.46
N ALA A 22 16.27 2.05 4.54
CA ALA A 22 16.34 2.81 3.30
C ALA A 22 14.99 2.79 2.57
N ALA A 23 14.72 3.84 1.79
CA ALA A 23 13.53 3.92 0.96
C ALA A 23 13.38 2.66 0.08
N CYS A 24 12.19 2.09 0.04
CA CYS A 24 11.87 0.91 -0.75
C CYS A 24 10.84 1.28 -1.82
N VAL A 25 11.06 0.83 -3.05
CA VAL A 25 10.09 0.89 -4.15
C VAL A 25 9.57 -0.51 -4.41
N VAL A 26 8.25 -0.65 -4.44
CA VAL A 26 7.57 -1.91 -4.76
C VAL A 26 6.74 -1.69 -6.01
N VAL A 27 6.96 -2.53 -7.02
CA VAL A 27 6.10 -2.63 -8.20
C VAL A 27 5.18 -3.82 -7.98
N ALA A 28 3.88 -3.58 -7.94
CA ALA A 28 2.89 -4.60 -7.65
C ALA A 28 1.58 -4.32 -8.40
N GLU A 29 0.76 -5.36 -8.51
CA GLU A 29 -0.58 -5.23 -9.08
C GLU A 29 -1.48 -4.32 -8.22
N PRO A 30 -2.50 -3.66 -8.84
CA PRO A 30 -3.42 -2.76 -8.13
C PRO A 30 -4.07 -3.38 -6.88
N VAL A 31 -4.36 -4.69 -6.91
CA VAL A 31 -4.94 -5.41 -5.76
C VAL A 31 -4.01 -5.43 -4.55
N ILE A 32 -2.69 -5.53 -4.77
CA ILE A 32 -1.69 -5.53 -3.69
C ILE A 32 -1.51 -4.11 -3.14
N VAL A 33 -1.50 -3.10 -4.01
CA VAL A 33 -1.44 -1.69 -3.60
C VAL A 33 -2.66 -1.31 -2.75
N ARG A 34 -3.86 -1.76 -3.15
CA ARG A 34 -5.08 -1.57 -2.36
C ARG A 34 -5.00 -2.28 -1.01
N ALA A 35 -4.53 -3.53 -0.96
CA ALA A 35 -4.33 -4.26 0.28
C ALA A 35 -3.32 -3.58 1.22
N LEU A 36 -2.25 -3.00 0.68
CA LEU A 36 -1.28 -2.17 1.43
C LEU A 36 -1.96 -0.95 2.04
N VAL A 37 -2.74 -0.21 1.26
CA VAL A 37 -3.49 0.97 1.75
C VAL A 37 -4.47 0.58 2.85
N LEU A 38 -5.22 -0.51 2.68
CA LEU A 38 -6.14 -1.02 3.70
C LEU A 38 -5.44 -1.45 4.98
N ALA A 39 -4.32 -2.17 4.86
CA ALA A 39 -3.52 -2.59 6.00
C ALA A 39 -3.01 -1.39 6.81
N VAL A 40 -2.61 -0.32 6.11
CA VAL A 40 -2.12 0.92 6.75
C VAL A 40 -3.24 1.75 7.38
N LEU A 41 -4.40 1.87 6.70
CA LEU A 41 -5.53 2.66 7.19
C LEU A 41 -6.42 1.91 8.19
N GLY A 42 -6.24 0.60 8.36
CA GLY A 42 -7.13 -0.24 9.17
C GLY A 42 -8.52 -0.40 8.54
N GLY A 43 -8.61 -0.30 7.22
CA GLY A 43 -9.88 -0.33 6.48
C GLY A 43 -10.52 -1.72 6.39
N GLY A 44 -11.85 -1.76 6.40
CA GLY A 44 -12.65 -2.95 6.14
C GLY A 44 -13.10 -3.08 4.67
N ALA A 45 -13.96 -4.07 4.39
CA ALA A 45 -14.43 -4.37 3.04
C ALA A 45 -15.10 -3.18 2.33
N SER A 46 -15.85 -2.34 3.03
CA SER A 46 -16.48 -1.16 2.43
C SER A 46 -15.45 -0.15 1.91
N MET A 47 -14.37 0.06 2.66
CA MET A 47 -13.27 0.91 2.21
C MET A 47 -12.54 0.28 1.03
N GLU A 48 -12.35 -1.04 1.05
CA GLU A 48 -11.73 -1.75 -0.06
C GLU A 48 -12.47 -1.53 -1.38
N HIS A 49 -13.80 -1.58 -1.38
CA HIS A 49 -14.60 -1.34 -2.59
C HIS A 49 -14.56 0.12 -3.05
N ALA A 50 -14.29 1.06 -2.15
CA ALA A 50 -14.18 2.48 -2.47
C ALA A 50 -12.77 2.88 -2.94
N LEU A 51 -11.76 2.05 -2.73
CA LEU A 51 -10.38 2.32 -3.13
C LEU A 51 -10.15 1.91 -4.58
N ASP A 52 -10.05 2.90 -5.46
CA ASP A 52 -9.54 2.72 -6.81
C ASP A 52 -8.02 2.92 -6.86
N VAL A 53 -7.35 2.07 -7.64
CA VAL A 53 -5.90 2.14 -7.86
C VAL A 53 -5.67 2.12 -9.36
N ALA A 54 -5.52 3.32 -9.93
CA ALA A 54 -5.23 3.46 -11.35
C ALA A 54 -3.90 2.77 -11.71
N PRO A 55 -3.82 2.14 -12.91
CA PRO A 55 -2.56 1.63 -13.43
C PRO A 55 -1.54 2.77 -13.58
N LEU A 56 -0.25 2.41 -13.57
CA LEU A 56 0.85 3.38 -13.70
C LEU A 56 0.75 4.55 -12.72
N SER A 57 0.35 4.27 -11.48
CA SER A 57 0.29 5.26 -10.41
C SER A 57 1.18 4.88 -9.23
N ARG A 58 1.55 5.88 -8.44
CA ARG A 58 2.37 5.75 -7.23
C ARG A 58 1.53 6.03 -6.00
N THR A 59 1.68 5.12 -5.03
CA THR A 59 1.22 5.32 -3.65
C THR A 59 2.45 5.42 -2.76
N VAL A 60 2.48 6.43 -1.90
CA VAL A 60 3.59 6.68 -0.97
C VAL A 60 3.12 6.34 0.45
N LEU A 61 3.75 5.33 1.04
CA LEU A 61 3.58 4.97 2.43
C LEU A 61 4.79 5.46 3.23
N VAL A 62 4.53 6.06 4.39
CA VAL A 62 5.59 6.53 5.28
C VAL A 62 5.40 5.97 6.67
N ARG A 63 6.51 5.70 7.35
CA ARG A 63 6.52 5.20 8.72
C ARG A 63 7.34 6.12 9.60
N HIS A 64 6.72 6.61 10.67
CA HIS A 64 7.43 7.26 11.77
C HIS A 64 7.30 6.37 13.02
N ARG A 65 6.15 6.42 13.69
CA ARG A 65 5.77 5.46 14.76
C ARG A 65 4.84 4.35 14.25
N THR A 66 3.98 4.70 13.30
CA THR A 66 3.06 3.81 12.60
C THR A 66 3.11 4.11 11.11
N TRP A 67 2.68 3.15 10.30
CA TRP A 67 2.51 3.36 8.86
C TRP A 67 1.39 4.38 8.58
N ARG A 68 1.57 5.20 7.55
CA ARG A 68 0.59 6.18 7.07
C ARG A 68 0.62 6.26 5.56
N VAL A 69 -0.54 6.46 4.94
CA VAL A 69 -0.64 6.80 3.52
C VAL A 69 -0.36 8.30 3.39
N ARG A 70 0.70 8.66 2.67
CA ARG A 70 1.05 10.07 2.42
C ARG A 70 0.45 10.56 1.10
N GLN A 71 0.49 9.73 0.06
CA GLN A 71 -0.05 10.03 -1.27
C GLN A 71 -0.57 8.74 -1.90
N MET A 72 -1.59 8.84 -2.75
CA MET A 72 -2.18 7.72 -3.49
C MET A 72 -2.59 8.19 -4.88
N GLY A 73 -2.45 7.31 -5.88
CA GLY A 73 -2.93 7.59 -7.24
C GLY A 73 -2.15 8.65 -8.02
N MET A 74 -0.93 9.00 -7.59
CA MET A 74 -0.10 9.96 -8.32
C MET A 74 0.37 9.32 -9.62
N PRO A 75 0.12 9.89 -10.81
CA PRO A 75 0.62 9.32 -12.05
C PRO A 75 2.14 9.10 -11.99
N LEU A 76 2.60 7.95 -12.50
CA LEU A 76 3.99 7.73 -12.86
C LEU A 76 4.23 8.42 -14.20
N THR A 77 4.03 9.73 -14.27
CA THR A 77 4.56 10.47 -15.42
C THR A 77 6.07 10.33 -15.39
N GLY A 78 6.67 9.91 -16.50
CA GLY A 78 8.09 10.16 -16.71
C GLY A 78 8.32 11.64 -16.46
N GLY A 79 9.33 11.98 -15.65
CA GLY A 79 9.71 13.37 -15.49
C GLY A 79 9.91 14.00 -16.87
N GLU A 80 9.43 15.23 -17.03
CA GLU A 80 10.06 16.15 -17.97
C GLU A 80 11.52 16.39 -17.55
#